data_AF-A0A963VN32-F1
#
_entry.id   AF-A0A963VN32-F1
#
_cell.length_a   1.000
_cell.length_b   1.000
_cell.length_c   1.000
_cell.angle_alpha   90.00
_cell.angle_beta   90.00
_cell.angle_gamma   90.00
#
_symmetry.space_group_name_H-M   'P 1'
#
loop_
_entity.id
_entity.type
_entity.pdbx_description
1 polymer ?
#
loop_
_entity_poly.entity_id
_entity_poly.type
_entity_poly.pdbx_seq_one_letter_code
_entity_poly.pdbx_strand_id
1 'polypeptide(L)'
;IKIGIMPGHIHRKGRIGVVSRSGTLTYEAVAQLTDIGLGQSSAVGIGGDPINGLKHIDVMKAFNDDPDTDAVIMIGEIGGPDEAEAARWCKDNMKKPVVGFIAGVTAPAGKRMGHAGALISGGDDTANAKLAIMEECGFKITRNPSEMGKLLKSVL
;
A
#
# COMPACT_ATOMS: atom_id res chain seq x y z
N ILE A 1 -10.89 10.22 12.67
CA ILE A 1 -10.52 11.66 12.67
C ILE A 1 -9.75 11.93 11.38
N LYS A 2 -9.98 13.06 10.71
CA LYS A 2 -9.28 13.43 9.46
C LYS A 2 -8.16 14.42 9.77
N ILE A 3 -6.93 14.10 9.41
CA ILE A 3 -5.78 15.00 9.56
C ILE A 3 -5.05 15.05 8.22
N GLY A 4 -5.27 16.12 7.45
CA GLY A 4 -4.70 16.29 6.11
C GLY A 4 -5.73 16.71 5.06
N ILE A 5 -5.34 16.56 3.79
CA ILE A 5 -6.07 17.11 2.64
C ILE A 5 -7.00 16.10 1.95
N MET A 6 -7.08 14.87 2.43
CA MET A 6 -7.90 13.82 1.81
C MET A 6 -9.39 14.20 1.77
N PRO A 7 -10.12 13.82 0.70
CA PRO A 7 -11.55 14.06 0.60
C PRO A 7 -12.30 13.18 1.60
N GLY A 8 -13.04 13.78 2.54
CA GLY A 8 -13.71 13.03 3.60
C GLY A 8 -14.89 12.17 3.10
N HIS A 9 -15.57 12.60 2.05
CA HIS A 9 -16.82 11.96 1.58
C HIS A 9 -16.64 10.58 0.94
N ILE A 10 -15.42 10.22 0.49
CA ILE A 10 -15.13 8.89 -0.04
C ILE A 10 -14.80 7.87 1.06
N HIS A 11 -14.59 8.32 2.30
CA HIS A 11 -14.23 7.46 3.42
C HIS A 11 -15.48 6.97 4.13
N ARG A 12 -15.46 5.69 4.52
CA ARG A 12 -16.52 5.05 5.31
C ARG A 12 -15.89 4.22 6.40
N LYS A 13 -16.40 4.31 7.63
CA LYS A 13 -15.93 3.45 8.73
C LYS A 13 -16.09 1.98 8.33
N GLY A 14 -15.01 1.22 8.49
CA GLY A 14 -14.91 -0.20 8.17
C GLY A 14 -13.75 -0.83 8.91
N ARG A 15 -13.26 -1.97 8.40
CA ARG A 15 -12.24 -2.78 9.08
C ARG A 15 -11.00 -3.03 8.23
N ILE A 16 -10.79 -2.24 7.19
CA ILE A 16 -9.66 -2.39 6.28
C ILE A 16 -8.61 -1.30 6.50
N GLY A 17 -7.37 -1.72 6.74
CA GLY A 17 -6.23 -0.81 6.79
C GLY A 17 -5.75 -0.43 5.39
N VAL A 18 -5.37 0.82 5.18
CA VAL A 18 -4.74 1.28 3.92
C VAL A 18 -3.46 2.04 4.24
N VAL A 19 -2.35 1.68 3.61
CA VAL A 19 -1.08 2.42 3.68
C VAL A 19 -0.55 2.71 2.28
N SER A 20 -0.08 3.93 2.03
CA SER A 20 0.36 4.35 0.69
C SER A 20 1.38 5.48 0.72
N ARG A 21 2.31 5.48 -0.26
CA ARG A 21 3.15 6.65 -0.57
C ARG A 21 2.37 7.76 -1.30
N SER A 22 1.40 7.38 -2.13
CA SER A 22 0.65 8.29 -3.00
C SER A 22 -0.71 8.68 -2.41
N GLY A 23 -0.98 9.99 -2.35
CA GLY A 23 -2.27 10.52 -1.90
C GLY A 23 -3.43 10.06 -2.78
N THR A 24 -3.37 10.29 -4.10
CA THR A 24 -4.48 9.97 -5.01
C THR A 24 -4.71 8.47 -5.17
N LEU A 25 -3.66 7.63 -5.13
CA LEU A 25 -3.85 6.17 -5.10
C LEU A 25 -4.44 5.68 -3.77
N THR A 26 -4.19 6.39 -2.67
CA THR A 26 -4.91 6.13 -1.40
C THR A 26 -6.40 6.38 -1.61
N TYR A 27 -6.77 7.48 -2.28
CA TYR A 27 -8.17 7.83 -2.52
C TYR A 27 -8.86 6.79 -3.40
N GLU A 28 -8.16 6.29 -4.41
CA GLU A 28 -8.64 5.22 -5.28
C GLU A 28 -8.96 3.94 -4.50
N ALA A 29 -8.03 3.47 -3.66
CA ALA A 29 -8.27 2.29 -2.82
C ALA A 29 -9.41 2.51 -1.80
N VAL A 30 -9.44 3.68 -1.17
CA VAL A 30 -10.50 4.07 -0.23
C VAL A 30 -11.87 4.07 -0.91
N ALA A 31 -11.98 4.68 -2.09
CA ALA A 31 -13.23 4.74 -2.85
C ALA A 31 -13.71 3.32 -3.22
N GLN A 32 -12.83 2.49 -3.78
CA GLN A 32 -13.17 1.10 -4.12
C GLN A 32 -13.69 0.32 -2.92
N LEU A 33 -13.04 0.44 -1.75
CA LEU A 33 -13.47 -0.23 -0.52
C LEU A 33 -14.83 0.28 -0.01
N THR A 34 -15.07 1.58 -0.10
CA THR A 34 -16.34 2.20 0.27
C THR A 34 -17.46 1.71 -0.63
N ASP A 35 -17.24 1.69 -1.94
CA ASP A 35 -18.23 1.30 -2.96
C ASP A 35 -18.67 -0.15 -2.83
N ILE A 36 -17.77 -1.05 -2.40
CA ILE A 36 -18.08 -2.46 -2.18
C ILE A 36 -18.53 -2.77 -0.74
N GLY A 37 -18.72 -1.75 0.09
CA GLY A 37 -19.29 -1.84 1.43
C GLY A 37 -18.35 -2.27 2.55
N LEU A 38 -17.04 -2.34 2.32
CA LEU A 38 -16.06 -2.74 3.33
C LEU A 38 -15.64 -1.59 4.25
N GLY A 39 -15.39 -0.40 3.68
CA GLY A 39 -14.88 0.77 4.41
C GLY A 39 -13.45 0.58 4.95
N GLN A 40 -12.98 1.52 5.77
CA GLN A 40 -11.60 1.55 6.29
C GLN A 40 -11.57 1.65 7.81
N SER A 41 -10.63 0.95 8.45
CA SER A 41 -10.27 1.17 9.86
C SER A 41 -9.45 2.45 10.00
N SER A 42 -8.39 2.56 9.21
CA SER A 42 -7.58 3.77 9.02
C SER A 42 -6.90 3.78 7.64
N ALA A 43 -6.67 4.97 7.09
CA ALA A 43 -5.92 5.18 5.86
C ALA A 43 -4.74 6.13 6.12
N VAL A 44 -3.51 5.68 5.84
CA VAL A 44 -2.26 6.38 6.19
C VAL A 44 -1.46 6.67 4.92
N GLY A 45 -1.35 7.94 4.57
CA GLY A 45 -0.41 8.41 3.55
C GLY A 45 0.96 8.68 4.17
N ILE A 46 1.97 7.87 3.86
CA ILE A 46 3.33 8.00 4.41
C ILE A 46 4.23 8.96 3.60
N GLY A 47 3.76 9.42 2.43
CA GLY A 47 4.48 10.33 1.53
C GLY A 47 5.49 9.62 0.62
N GLY A 48 5.81 10.25 -0.51
CA GLY A 48 6.72 9.73 -1.54
C GLY A 48 8.14 10.28 -1.46
N ASP A 49 8.50 10.98 -0.39
CA ASP A 49 9.85 11.47 -0.19
C ASP A 49 10.78 10.35 0.29
N PRO A 50 12.07 10.35 -0.10
CA PRO A 50 13.01 9.28 0.26
C PRO A 50 13.26 9.22 1.78
N ILE A 51 13.17 10.38 2.45
CA ILE A 51 13.19 10.50 3.91
C ILE A 51 11.81 10.98 4.33
N ASN A 52 11.02 10.07 4.88
CA ASN A 52 9.73 10.33 5.47
C ASN A 52 9.71 9.85 6.92
N GLY A 53 8.60 10.08 7.62
CA GLY A 53 8.43 9.67 9.01
C GLY A 53 8.24 8.16 9.13
N LEU A 54 6.98 7.73 9.32
CA LEU A 54 6.66 6.31 9.37
C LEU A 54 6.90 5.64 8.02
N LYS A 55 7.46 4.43 8.05
CA LYS A 55 7.64 3.55 6.89
C LYS A 55 6.46 2.59 6.74
N HIS A 56 6.37 1.89 5.60
CA HIS A 56 5.36 0.86 5.39
C HIS A 56 5.36 -0.16 6.53
N ILE A 57 6.53 -0.69 6.91
CA ILE A 57 6.66 -1.69 7.98
C ILE A 57 6.09 -1.22 9.31
N ASP A 58 6.22 0.06 9.66
CA ASP A 58 5.70 0.60 10.92
C ASP A 58 4.18 0.62 10.93
N VAL A 59 3.57 1.02 9.81
CA VAL A 59 2.12 1.03 9.64
C VAL A 59 1.57 -0.39 9.54
N MET A 60 2.29 -1.31 8.88
CA MET A 60 1.91 -2.72 8.82
C MET A 60 1.89 -3.37 10.21
N LYS A 61 2.87 -3.07 11.07
CA LYS A 61 2.88 -3.49 12.49
C LYS A 61 1.66 -2.96 13.24
N ALA A 62 1.39 -1.66 13.12
CA ALA A 62 0.23 -1.06 13.76
C ALA A 62 -1.09 -1.70 13.30
N PHE A 63 -1.25 -1.98 12.00
CA PHE A 63 -2.41 -2.69 11.49
C PHE A 63 -2.47 -4.15 11.93
N ASN A 64 -1.33 -4.84 12.08
CA ASN A 64 -1.31 -6.22 12.57
C ASN A 64 -1.83 -6.31 14.01
N ASP A 65 -1.47 -5.34 14.85
CA ASP A 65 -1.81 -5.30 16.27
C ASP A 65 -3.21 -4.70 16.54
N ASP A 66 -3.77 -3.96 15.60
CA ASP A 66 -5.09 -3.32 15.75
C ASP A 66 -6.25 -4.33 15.67
N PRO A 67 -7.00 -4.61 16.75
CA PRO A 67 -8.13 -5.54 16.69
C PRO A 67 -9.29 -5.04 15.81
N ASP A 68 -9.30 -3.78 15.37
CA ASP A 68 -10.31 -3.22 14.47
C ASP A 68 -9.92 -3.23 12.99
N THR A 69 -8.77 -3.84 12.66
CA THR A 69 -8.34 -4.09 11.28
C THR A 69 -8.35 -5.58 10.97
N ASP A 70 -9.08 -6.01 9.94
CA ASP A 70 -9.19 -7.42 9.52
C ASP A 70 -8.25 -7.76 8.36
N ALA A 71 -7.99 -6.81 7.46
CA ALA A 71 -7.06 -6.96 6.33
C ALA A 71 -6.47 -5.61 5.91
N VAL A 72 -5.42 -5.63 5.09
CA VAL A 72 -4.68 -4.41 4.70
C VAL A 72 -4.46 -4.32 3.19
N ILE A 73 -4.63 -3.12 2.63
CA ILE A 73 -4.10 -2.77 1.31
C ILE A 73 -2.79 -1.99 1.49
N MET A 74 -1.70 -2.52 0.94
CA MET A 74 -0.39 -1.89 0.92
C MET A 74 -0.07 -1.39 -0.49
N ILE A 75 0.03 -0.07 -0.63
CA ILE A 75 0.35 0.61 -1.90
C ILE A 75 1.77 1.18 -1.82
N GLY A 76 2.59 0.82 -2.78
CA GLY A 76 3.93 1.36 -2.94
C GLY A 76 4.19 1.94 -4.32
N GLU A 77 5.43 2.29 -4.54
CA GLU A 77 5.95 2.76 -5.83
C GLU A 77 7.38 2.27 -6.05
N ILE A 78 7.94 2.54 -7.23
CA ILE A 78 9.37 2.32 -7.52
C ILE A 78 10.29 3.08 -6.57
N GLY A 79 11.50 2.56 -6.35
CA GLY A 79 12.56 3.25 -5.60
C GLY A 79 12.54 2.97 -4.09
N GLY A 80 13.72 2.67 -3.56
CA GLY A 80 13.95 2.36 -2.16
C GLY A 80 13.41 0.97 -1.73
N PRO A 81 13.81 0.50 -0.54
CA PRO A 81 13.56 -0.88 -0.11
C PRO A 81 12.28 -1.05 0.72
N ASP A 82 11.62 0.03 1.14
CA ASP A 82 10.57 0.03 2.18
C ASP A 82 9.47 -1.03 1.96
N GLU A 83 8.97 -1.18 0.74
CA GLU A 83 7.93 -2.16 0.43
C GLU A 83 8.42 -3.62 0.49
N ALA A 84 9.65 -3.86 0.04
CA ALA A 84 10.25 -5.19 0.07
C ALA A 84 10.57 -5.60 1.52
N GLU A 85 11.07 -4.68 2.32
CA GLU A 85 11.30 -4.88 3.76
C GLU A 85 10.00 -5.14 4.52
N ALA A 86 8.96 -4.34 4.24
CA ALA A 86 7.64 -4.55 4.81
C ALA A 86 7.03 -5.91 4.41
N ALA A 87 7.17 -6.33 3.15
CA ALA A 87 6.69 -7.62 2.68
C ALA A 87 7.40 -8.79 3.39
N ARG A 88 8.73 -8.75 3.49
CA ARG A 88 9.53 -9.76 4.21
C ARG A 88 9.14 -9.82 5.68
N TRP A 89 8.95 -8.69 6.35
CA TRP A 89 8.45 -8.67 7.72
C TRP A 89 7.05 -9.28 7.83
N CYS A 90 6.16 -8.97 6.89
CA CYS A 90 4.80 -9.51 6.89
C CYS A 90 4.78 -11.03 6.73
N LYS A 91 5.67 -11.59 5.91
CA LYS A 91 5.80 -13.05 5.73
C LYS A 91 5.96 -13.78 7.07
N ASP A 92 6.77 -13.23 7.96
CA ASP A 92 7.13 -13.88 9.23
C ASP A 92 6.20 -13.48 10.40
N ASN A 93 5.47 -12.37 10.29
CA ASN A 93 4.79 -11.75 11.44
C ASN A 93 3.32 -11.36 11.22
N MET A 94 2.89 -11.13 9.98
CA MET A 94 1.55 -10.63 9.67
C MET A 94 0.54 -11.77 9.82
N LYS A 95 -0.51 -11.53 10.60
CA LYS A 95 -1.59 -12.49 10.87
C LYS A 95 -2.82 -12.25 9.98
N LYS A 96 -2.83 -11.14 9.25
CA LYS A 96 -3.97 -10.62 8.51
C LYS A 96 -3.69 -10.65 7.01
N PRO A 97 -4.69 -10.89 6.16
CA PRO A 97 -4.53 -10.84 4.71
C PRO A 97 -4.01 -9.47 4.25
N VAL A 98 -3.08 -9.49 3.29
CA VAL A 98 -2.54 -8.26 2.68
C VAL A 98 -2.68 -8.32 1.17
N VAL A 99 -3.22 -7.23 0.60
CA VAL A 99 -3.21 -6.97 -0.84
C VAL A 99 -2.15 -5.93 -1.17
N GLY A 100 -1.30 -6.24 -2.15
CA GLY A 100 -0.21 -5.38 -2.60
C GLY A 100 -0.45 -4.76 -3.98
N PHE A 101 -0.05 -3.50 -4.13
CA PHE A 101 0.05 -2.82 -5.43
C PHE A 101 1.31 -1.95 -5.47
N ILE A 102 2.04 -1.96 -6.59
CA ILE A 102 3.21 -1.10 -6.81
C ILE A 102 3.03 -0.27 -8.08
N ALA A 103 3.04 1.05 -7.92
CA ALA A 103 3.02 2.00 -9.02
C ALA A 103 4.38 2.04 -9.75
N GLY A 104 4.35 2.42 -11.05
CA GLY A 104 5.57 2.64 -11.83
C GLY A 104 6.09 1.43 -12.60
N VAL A 105 5.26 0.42 -12.90
CA VAL A 105 5.63 -0.76 -13.72
C VAL A 105 6.21 -0.38 -15.09
N THR A 106 5.75 0.72 -15.68
CA THR A 106 6.19 1.24 -16.98
C THR A 106 7.24 2.35 -16.87
N ALA A 107 7.76 2.63 -15.67
CA ALA A 107 8.73 3.70 -15.47
C ALA A 107 10.08 3.36 -16.13
N PRO A 108 10.66 4.29 -16.90
CA PRO A 108 11.99 4.09 -17.48
C PRO A 108 13.07 4.16 -16.40
N ALA A 109 14.13 3.37 -16.56
CA ALA A 109 15.27 3.37 -15.64
C ALA A 109 15.96 4.75 -15.60
N GLY A 110 16.46 5.14 -14.42
CA GLY A 110 17.19 6.40 -14.23
C GLY A 110 16.33 7.68 -14.28
N LYS A 111 15.01 7.57 -14.44
CA LYS A 111 14.10 8.71 -14.44
C LYS A 111 13.34 8.81 -13.12
N ARG A 112 13.28 10.04 -12.57
CA ARG A 112 12.46 10.36 -11.41
C ARG A 112 11.00 10.56 -11.83
N MET A 113 10.08 9.94 -11.11
CA MET A 113 8.64 9.97 -11.42
C MET A 113 7.86 10.78 -10.38
N GLY A 114 7.79 12.11 -10.56
CA GLY A 114 6.97 12.99 -9.71
C GLY A 114 7.47 13.12 -8.27
N HIS A 115 7.21 12.10 -7.44
CA HIS A 115 7.73 12.00 -6.08
C HIS A 115 9.25 11.96 -6.05
N ALA A 116 9.84 12.56 -5.01
CA ALA A 116 11.29 12.64 -4.86
C ALA A 116 11.94 11.25 -4.72
N GLY A 117 11.26 10.31 -4.06
CA GLY A 117 11.71 8.93 -3.85
C GLY A 117 11.46 7.98 -5.01
N ALA A 118 10.65 8.37 -6.01
CA ALA A 118 10.31 7.54 -7.16
C ALA A 118 11.44 7.52 -8.22
N LEU A 119 12.61 7.03 -7.82
CA LEU A 119 13.79 6.87 -8.66
C LEU A 119 14.34 5.45 -8.49
N ILE A 120 14.53 4.75 -9.61
CA ILE A 120 15.12 3.41 -9.61
C ILE A 120 16.64 3.55 -9.54
N SER A 121 17.22 3.17 -8.40
CA SER A 121 18.68 3.13 -8.20
C SER A 121 19.31 1.78 -8.58
N GLY A 122 18.53 0.69 -8.60
CA GLY A 122 18.94 -0.62 -9.13
C GLY A 122 18.16 -1.80 -8.54
N GLY A 123 18.35 -3.00 -9.09
CA GLY A 123 17.89 -4.27 -8.51
C GLY A 123 16.42 -4.31 -8.05
N ASP A 124 16.22 -4.52 -6.75
CA ASP A 124 14.92 -4.68 -6.08
C ASP A 124 14.06 -3.40 -6.07
N ASP A 125 14.58 -2.26 -6.54
CA ASP A 125 13.85 -0.98 -6.60
C ASP A 125 12.76 -0.94 -7.68
N THR A 126 12.80 -1.87 -8.63
CA THR A 126 11.82 -1.91 -9.72
C THR A 126 10.45 -2.38 -9.22
N ALA A 127 9.38 -1.89 -9.85
CA ALA A 127 8.03 -2.31 -9.50
C ALA A 127 7.83 -3.82 -9.67
N ASN A 128 8.43 -4.42 -10.71
CA ASN A 128 8.34 -5.86 -10.95
C ASN A 128 9.06 -6.67 -9.86
N ALA A 129 10.25 -6.23 -9.41
CA ALA A 129 10.96 -6.90 -8.33
C ALA A 129 10.19 -6.82 -7.01
N LYS A 130 9.66 -5.64 -6.66
CA LYS A 130 8.82 -5.47 -5.46
C LYS A 130 7.55 -6.33 -5.51
N LEU A 131 6.87 -6.40 -6.65
CA LEU A 131 5.69 -7.25 -6.82
C LEU A 131 6.03 -8.74 -6.66
N ALA A 132 7.14 -9.21 -7.22
CA ALA A 132 7.60 -10.58 -7.05
C ALA A 132 7.89 -10.90 -5.57
N ILE A 133 8.60 -10.00 -4.87
CA ILE A 133 8.88 -10.14 -3.43
C ILE A 133 7.58 -10.18 -2.61
N MET A 134 6.60 -9.33 -2.93
CA MET A 134 5.29 -9.35 -2.25
C MET A 134 4.58 -10.70 -2.43
N GLU A 135 4.54 -11.22 -3.65
CA GLU A 135 3.90 -12.50 -3.94
C GLU A 135 4.61 -13.67 -3.23
N GLU A 136 5.96 -13.68 -3.23
CA GLU A 136 6.78 -14.64 -2.46
C GLU A 136 6.58 -14.56 -0.94
N CYS A 137 6.16 -13.40 -0.44
CA CYS A 137 5.83 -13.15 0.96
C CYS A 137 4.36 -13.44 1.29
N GLY A 138 3.57 -13.95 0.35
CA GLY A 138 2.19 -14.39 0.57
C GLY A 138 1.13 -13.31 0.34
N PHE A 139 1.50 -12.15 -0.22
CA PHE A 139 0.53 -11.11 -0.57
C PHE A 139 -0.29 -11.56 -1.78
N LYS A 140 -1.56 -11.14 -1.85
CA LYS A 140 -2.25 -11.09 -3.14
C LYS A 140 -1.91 -9.79 -3.83
N ILE A 141 -1.39 -9.85 -5.05
CA ILE A 141 -0.98 -8.66 -5.78
C ILE A 141 -1.92 -8.36 -6.94
N THR A 142 -2.07 -7.07 -7.25
CA THR A 142 -2.66 -6.62 -8.52
C THR A 142 -1.71 -5.67 -9.22
N ARG A 143 -1.75 -5.70 -10.56
CA ARG A 143 -1.08 -4.70 -11.42
C ARG A 143 -2.06 -3.63 -11.91
N ASN A 144 -3.36 -3.83 -11.66
CA ASN A 144 -4.41 -2.90 -12.04
C ASN A 144 -4.88 -2.14 -10.78
N PRO A 145 -4.65 -0.81 -10.70
CA PRO A 145 -5.07 -0.02 -9.54
C PRO A 145 -6.58 -0.09 -9.30
N SER A 146 -7.41 -0.32 -10.33
CA SER A 146 -8.88 -0.39 -10.22
C SER A 146 -9.41 -1.68 -9.58
N GLU A 147 -8.54 -2.65 -9.27
CA GLU A 147 -8.94 -3.97 -8.79
C GLU A 147 -8.54 -4.24 -7.32
N MET A 148 -7.91 -3.28 -6.63
CA MET A 148 -7.42 -3.45 -5.26
C MET A 148 -8.53 -3.85 -4.27
N GLY A 149 -9.66 -3.15 -4.30
CA GLY A 149 -10.79 -3.42 -3.39
C GLY A 149 -11.45 -4.77 -3.66
N LYS A 150 -11.67 -5.12 -4.93
CA LYS A 150 -12.23 -6.43 -5.32
C LYS A 150 -11.31 -7.58 -4.91
N LEU A 151 -10.00 -7.43 -5.16
CA LEU A 151 -9.02 -8.42 -4.76
C LEU A 151 -8.99 -8.59 -3.24
N LEU A 152 -9.03 -7.49 -2.48
CA LEU A 152 -9.12 -7.57 -1.02
C LEU A 152 -10.37 -8.32 -0.56
N LYS A 153 -11.53 -8.04 -1.17
CA LYS A 153 -12.77 -8.75 -0.83
C LYS A 153 -12.67 -10.26 -1.04
N SER A 154 -11.86 -10.72 -1.98
CA SER A 154 -11.67 -12.15 -2.25
C SER A 154 -10.81 -12.90 -1.22
N VAL A 155 -10.13 -12.17 -0.32
CA VAL A 155 -9.25 -12.74 0.72
C VAL A 155 -9.77 -12.53 2.14
N LEU A 156 -10.98 -11.99 2.29
CA LEU A 156 -11.74 -11.90 3.54
C LEU A 156 -12.62 -13.14 3.69
#